data_AF-A0A8X7BZU5-F1
#
_entry.id   AF-A0A8X7BZU5-F1
#
_cell.length_a   1.000
_cell.length_b   1.000
_cell.length_c   1.000
_cell.angle_alpha   90.00
_cell.angle_beta   90.00
_cell.angle_gamma   90.00
#
_symmetry.space_group_name_H-M   'P 1'
#
loop_
_entity.id
_entity.type
_entity.pdbx_description
1 polymer ?
#
loop_
_entity_poly.entity_id
_entity_poly.type
_entity_poly.pdbx_seq_one_letter_code
_entity_poly.pdbx_strand_id
1 'polypeptide(L)'
;MNIIERVPEIELNNKCHYLPHRSVIKLNSQPTKVRPLFDASDSQRGKLSLNECLHKRINLLEMIPNVLDCFKMFPIGTSADIENAFLTLSVASKDRDFLRFFPSGSEGQEIYMHCRVVFGVNSIVHIY
;
A
#
# COMPACT_ATOMS: atom_id res chain seq x y z
N MET A 1 7.18 -4.70 -15.41
CA MET A 1 6.71 -3.48 -14.73
C MET A 1 7.27 -3.47 -13.33
N ASN A 2 7.91 -2.37 -12.94
CA ASN A 2 8.59 -2.24 -11.66
C ASN A 2 7.59 -2.11 -10.49
N ILE A 3 8.06 -2.37 -9.27
CA ILE A 3 7.27 -2.17 -8.03
C ILE A 3 7.45 -0.74 -7.51
N ILE A 4 8.68 -0.24 -7.59
CA ILE A 4 9.10 1.10 -7.17
C ILE A 4 9.97 1.69 -8.29
N GLU A 5 9.88 3.00 -8.52
CA GLU A 5 10.68 3.74 -9.49
C GLU A 5 11.22 5.03 -8.85
N ARG A 6 12.42 5.47 -9.24
CA ARG A 6 12.95 6.78 -8.87
C ARG A 6 12.12 7.85 -9.59
N VAL A 7 11.74 8.90 -8.88
CA VAL A 7 11.04 10.04 -9.48
C VAL A 7 12.03 10.82 -10.35
N PRO A 8 11.74 11.02 -11.66
CA PRO A 8 12.56 11.85 -12.53
C PRO A 8 12.65 13.29 -12.05
N GLU A 9 13.80 13.95 -12.25
CA GLU A 9 13.99 15.33 -11.79
C GLU A 9 13.00 16.32 -12.39
N ILE A 10 12.60 16.08 -13.65
CA ILE A 10 11.59 16.88 -14.35
C ILE A 10 10.19 16.79 -13.70
N GLU A 11 9.92 15.72 -12.96
CA GLU A 11 8.63 15.46 -12.30
C GLU A 11 8.63 15.88 -10.82
N LEU A 12 9.75 16.33 -10.26
CA LEU A 12 9.86 16.70 -8.84
C LEU A 12 8.84 17.77 -8.44
N ASN A 13 8.52 18.69 -9.35
CA ASN A 13 7.59 19.80 -9.12
C ASN A 13 6.10 19.43 -9.36
N ASN A 14 5.80 18.20 -9.75
CA ASN A 14 4.41 17.76 -9.91
C ASN A 14 3.65 17.82 -8.59
N LYS A 15 2.33 17.97 -8.69
CA LYS A 15 1.44 17.80 -7.54
C LYS A 15 1.60 16.37 -7.01
N CYS A 16 2.05 16.25 -5.77
CA CYS A 16 2.40 14.96 -5.18
C CYS A 16 2.00 14.87 -3.71
N HIS A 17 2.11 13.66 -3.16
CA HIS A 17 1.98 13.37 -1.73
C HIS A 17 3.11 12.43 -1.32
N TYR A 18 3.69 12.70 -0.14
CA TYR A 18 4.75 11.87 0.43
C TYR A 18 4.16 10.99 1.52
N LEU A 19 4.30 9.67 1.35
CA LEU A 19 3.94 8.69 2.35
C LEU A 19 5.05 8.63 3.42
N PRO A 20 4.76 9.03 4.67
CA PRO A 20 5.66 8.72 5.76
C PRO A 20 5.75 7.21 5.93
N HIS A 21 6.95 6.72 6.25
CA HIS A 21 7.17 5.33 6.55
C HIS A 21 8.11 5.15 7.73
N ARG A 22 7.94 4.03 8.43
CA ARG A 22 8.86 3.59 9.49
C ARG A 22 9.34 2.17 9.24
N SER A 23 10.56 1.87 9.67
CA SER A 23 11.10 0.52 9.59
C SER A 23 10.48 -0.35 10.69
N VAL A 24 9.90 -1.48 10.29
CA VAL A 24 9.51 -2.55 11.21
C VAL A 24 10.55 -3.66 11.07
N ILE A 25 11.27 -3.91 12.16
CA ILE A 25 12.33 -4.93 12.23
C ILE A 25 11.74 -6.18 12.85
N LYS A 26 11.64 -7.26 12.08
CA LYS A 26 11.25 -8.56 12.62
C LYS A 26 12.50 -9.31 13.09
N LEU A 27 12.84 -9.14 14.37
CA LEU A 27 14.04 -9.74 14.98
C LEU A 27 14.04 -11.27 14.99
N ASN A 28 12.85 -11.89 14.92
CA ASN A 28 12.69 -13.35 15.03
C ASN A 28 12.63 -14.07 13.66
N SER A 29 12.97 -13.40 12.56
CA SER A 29 13.10 -14.03 11.23
C SER A 29 14.55 -14.03 10.79
N GLN A 30 15.07 -15.17 10.30
CA GLN A 30 16.35 -15.21 9.59
C GLN A 30 16.10 -15.29 8.07
N PRO A 31 16.68 -14.38 7.26
CA PRO A 31 17.39 -13.16 7.67
C PRO A 31 16.45 -12.10 8.27
N THR A 32 17.00 -11.15 9.03
CA THR A 32 16.26 -10.02 9.61
C THR A 32 15.59 -9.20 8.51
N LYS A 33 14.29 -9.44 8.29
CA LYS A 33 13.52 -8.75 7.25
C LYS A 33 13.07 -7.41 7.79
N VAL A 34 13.70 -6.32 7.32
CA VAL A 34 13.21 -4.95 7.54
C VAL A 34 12.07 -4.70 6.55
N ARG A 35 10.91 -4.29 7.05
CA ARG A 35 9.76 -3.94 6.22
C ARG A 35 9.40 -2.48 6.43
N PRO A 36 9.33 -1.64 5.39
CA PRO A 36 8.77 -0.31 5.51
C PRO A 36 7.27 -0.43 5.75
N LEU A 37 6.77 0.21 6.80
CA LEU A 37 5.35 0.42 7.04
C LEU A 37 5.00 1.84 6.66
N PHE A 38 4.20 2.00 5.60
CA PHE A 38 3.70 3.29 5.13
C PHE A 38 2.42 3.69 5.87
N ASP A 39 2.30 4.97 6.20
CA ASP A 39 1.12 5.53 6.85
C ASP A 39 0.43 6.54 5.92
N ALA A 40 -0.69 6.13 5.33
CA ALA A 40 -1.51 6.98 4.48
C ALA A 40 -2.63 7.72 5.25
N SER A 41 -2.71 7.51 6.57
CA SER A 41 -3.64 8.23 7.46
C SER A 41 -3.02 9.51 8.03
N ASP A 42 -1.70 9.67 7.91
CA ASP A 42 -1.04 10.90 8.34
C ASP A 42 -1.56 12.10 7.54
N SER A 43 -1.75 13.20 8.25
CA SER A 43 -2.30 14.44 7.70
C SER A 43 -1.51 15.63 8.23
N GLN A 44 -1.21 16.56 7.34
CA GLN A 44 -0.64 17.84 7.76
C GLN A 44 -1.75 18.71 8.35
N ARG A 45 -1.40 19.58 9.32
CA ARG A 45 -2.37 20.49 9.94
C ARG A 45 -3.14 21.29 8.88
N GLY A 46 -4.46 21.10 8.83
CA GLY A 46 -5.35 21.77 7.88
C GLY A 46 -5.41 21.14 6.48
N LYS A 47 -4.82 19.97 6.27
CA LYS A 47 -4.92 19.19 5.03
C LYS A 47 -5.53 17.81 5.32
N LEU A 48 -6.16 17.23 4.32
CA LEU A 48 -6.66 15.86 4.37
C LEU A 48 -5.51 14.86 4.21
N SER A 49 -5.61 13.71 4.88
CA SER A 49 -4.75 12.56 4.64
C SER A 49 -4.99 11.97 3.24
N LEU A 50 -4.05 11.17 2.74
CA LEU A 50 -4.25 10.42 1.50
C LEU A 50 -5.50 9.53 1.59
N ASN A 51 -5.68 8.86 2.73
CA ASN A 51 -6.84 8.00 2.99
C ASN A 51 -8.20 8.73 2.95
N GLU A 52 -8.24 10.01 3.29
CA GLU A 52 -9.46 10.83 3.17
C GLU A 52 -9.71 11.32 1.74
N CYS A 53 -8.65 11.43 0.94
CA CYS A 53 -8.75 11.84 -0.46
C CYS A 53 -9.10 10.69 -1.41
N LEU A 54 -8.97 9.44 -0.94
CA LEU A 54 -9.27 8.25 -1.71
C LEU A 54 -10.78 8.05 -1.85
N HIS A 55 -11.23 7.81 -3.09
CA HIS A 55 -12.63 7.56 -3.38
C HIS A 55 -13.06 6.22 -2.77
N LYS A 56 -14.03 6.27 -1.85
CA LYS A 56 -14.63 5.09 -1.22
C LYS A 56 -15.64 4.47 -2.18
N ARG A 57 -15.33 3.30 -2.72
CA ARG A 57 -16.30 2.49 -3.49
C ARG A 57 -17.10 1.58 -2.56
N ILE A 58 -18.18 1.02 -3.09
CA ILE A 58 -18.96 -0.02 -2.43
C ILE A 58 -18.02 -1.18 -2.09
N ASN A 59 -18.11 -1.70 -0.87
CA ASN A 59 -17.36 -2.89 -0.47
C ASN A 59 -17.98 -4.11 -1.16
N LEU A 60 -17.21 -4.78 -2.02
CA LEU A 60 -17.67 -5.97 -2.74
C LEU A 60 -17.31 -7.27 -1.99
N LEU A 61 -16.57 -7.18 -0.89
CA LEU A 61 -16.25 -8.33 -0.05
C LEU A 61 -17.51 -8.84 0.64
N GLU A 62 -17.72 -10.16 0.56
CA GLU A 62 -18.72 -10.83 1.37
C GLU A 62 -18.44 -10.63 2.87
N MET A 63 -19.52 -10.60 3.66
CA MET A 63 -19.38 -10.53 5.11
C MET A 63 -18.65 -11.78 5.62
N ILE A 64 -17.66 -11.57 6.50
CA ILE A 64 -16.85 -12.66 7.09
C ILE A 64 -17.72 -13.82 7.62
N PRO A 65 -18.85 -13.59 8.34
CA PRO A 65 -19.75 -14.67 8.75
C PRO A 65 -20.25 -15.53 7.59
N ASN A 66 -20.67 -14.92 6.48
CA ASN A 66 -21.18 -15.65 5.31
C ASN A 66 -20.08 -16.52 4.68
N VAL A 67 -18.86 -15.98 4.57
CA VAL A 67 -17.71 -16.73 4.06
C VAL A 67 -17.39 -17.94 4.96
N LEU A 68 -17.43 -17.75 6.28
CA LEU A 68 -17.20 -18.83 7.25
C LEU A 68 -18.32 -19.88 7.24
N ASP A 69 -19.57 -19.47 7.04
CA ASP A 69 -20.71 -20.38 6.96
C ASP A 69 -20.60 -21.24 5.69
N CYS A 70 -20.32 -20.64 4.53
CA CYS A 70 -20.04 -21.36 3.28
C CYS A 70 -18.85 -22.33 3.42
N PHE A 71 -17.77 -21.91 4.08
CA PHE A 71 -16.60 -22.75 4.30
C PHE A 71 -16.92 -24.00 5.15
N LYS A 72 -17.90 -23.89 6.07
CA LYS A 72 -18.35 -25.01 6.92
C LYS A 72 -19.39 -25.92 6.25
N MET A 73 -20.00 -25.50 5.14
CA MET A 73 -21.04 -26.30 4.47
C MET A 73 -20.49 -27.60 3.86
N PHE A 74 -19.19 -27.66 3.57
CA PHE A 74 -18.56 -28.83 2.97
C PHE A 74 -17.58 -29.49 3.96
N PRO A 75 -17.45 -30.83 3.92
CA PRO A 75 -16.57 -31.58 4.82
C PRO A 75 -15.08 -31.28 4.61
N ILE A 76 -14.71 -30.67 3.48
CA ILE A 76 -13.34 -30.31 3.14
C ILE A 76 -13.33 -28.84 2.69
N GLY A 77 -12.54 -28.02 3.37
CA GLY A 77 -12.30 -26.63 3.00
C GLY A 77 -10.87 -26.42 2.50
N THR A 78 -10.70 -25.60 1.45
CA THR A 78 -9.38 -25.20 0.95
C THR A 78 -9.17 -23.72 1.19
N SER A 79 -7.98 -23.37 1.67
CA SER A 79 -7.55 -21.98 1.81
C SER A 79 -6.14 -21.84 1.25
N ALA A 80 -5.85 -20.68 0.67
CA ALA A 80 -4.54 -20.34 0.14
C ALA A 80 -4.24 -18.88 0.47
N ASP A 81 -3.00 -18.60 0.83
CA ASP A 81 -2.49 -17.24 0.98
C ASP A 81 -1.86 -16.80 -0.36
N ILE A 82 -2.26 -15.63 -0.86
CA ILE A 82 -1.67 -15.05 -2.06
C ILE A 82 -0.52 -14.15 -1.62
N GLU A 83 0.69 -14.68 -1.71
CA GLU A 83 1.88 -13.93 -1.32
C GLU A 83 1.96 -12.63 -2.13
N ASN A 84 2.10 -11.51 -1.42
CA ASN A 84 2.28 -10.18 -2.01
C ASN A 84 1.14 -9.73 -2.95
N ALA A 85 -0.11 -10.14 -2.67
CA ALA A 85 -1.30 -9.82 -3.50
C ALA A 85 -1.38 -8.35 -3.96
N PHE A 86 -1.07 -7.38 -3.10
CA PHE A 86 -1.09 -5.95 -3.45
C PHE A 86 -0.03 -5.53 -4.47
N LEU A 87 1.13 -6.19 -4.48
CA LEU A 87 2.19 -5.88 -5.44
C LEU A 87 1.85 -6.34 -6.86
N THR A 88 0.86 -7.21 -7.00
CA THR A 88 0.32 -7.63 -8.29
C THR A 88 -0.53 -6.53 -8.94
N LEU A 89 -1.15 -5.65 -8.14
CA LEU A 89 -2.03 -4.59 -8.61
C LEU A 89 -1.23 -3.36 -9.03
N SER A 90 -1.38 -2.93 -10.28
CA SER A 90 -0.76 -1.71 -10.81
C SER A 90 -1.52 -0.45 -10.41
N VAL A 91 -0.76 0.60 -10.10
CA VAL A 91 -1.28 1.96 -9.92
C VAL A 91 -1.20 2.69 -11.26
N ALA A 92 -2.29 3.38 -11.63
CA ALA A 92 -2.33 4.20 -12.83
C ALA A 92 -1.26 5.29 -12.76
N SER A 93 -0.55 5.55 -13.86
CA SER A 93 0.63 6.43 -13.87
C SER A 93 0.36 7.82 -13.27
N LYS A 94 -0.82 8.39 -13.53
CA LYS A 94 -1.27 9.69 -12.99
C LYS A 94 -1.42 9.73 -11.46
N ASP A 95 -1.57 8.58 -10.82
CA ASP A 95 -1.85 8.48 -9.38
C ASP A 95 -0.60 8.07 -8.58
N ARG A 96 0.50 7.69 -9.25
CA ARG A 96 1.76 7.24 -8.61
C ARG A 96 2.46 8.35 -7.83
N ASP A 97 2.29 9.60 -8.25
CA ASP A 97 2.84 10.78 -7.58
C ASP A 97 2.28 11.02 -6.17
N PHE A 98 1.18 10.36 -5.81
CA PHE A 98 0.63 10.40 -4.46
C PHE A 98 1.18 9.30 -3.54
N LEU A 99 2.01 8.40 -4.08
CA LEU A 99 2.67 7.30 -3.38
C LEU A 99 4.19 7.50 -3.35
N ARG A 100 4.66 8.75 -3.34
CA ARG A 100 6.09 9.07 -3.22
C ARG A 100 6.58 8.83 -1.80
N PHE A 101 7.84 8.50 -1.61
CA PHE A 101 8.46 8.37 -0.29
C PHE A 101 9.97 8.63 -0.38
N PHE A 102 10.57 8.93 0.77
CA PHE A 102 12.02 9.05 0.92
C PHE A 102 12.57 7.73 1.45
N PRO A 103 13.56 7.10 0.82
CA PRO A 103 14.12 5.86 1.34
C PRO A 103 14.91 6.12 2.63
N SER A 104 14.82 5.20 3.58
CA SER A 104 15.56 5.29 4.85
C SER A 104 17.07 5.37 4.60
N GLY A 105 17.73 6.36 5.20
CA GLY A 105 19.18 6.54 5.07
C GLY A 105 19.62 7.32 3.82
N SER A 106 18.69 7.71 2.94
CA SER A 106 18.97 8.80 2.01
C SER A 106 18.89 10.12 2.79
N GLU A 107 19.84 11.03 2.59
CA GLU A 107 19.80 12.39 3.17
C GLU A 107 18.74 13.27 2.49
N GLY A 108 17.57 12.70 2.15
CA GLY A 108 16.49 13.37 1.43
C GLY A 108 16.78 13.66 -0.04
N GLN A 109 17.91 13.19 -0.59
CA GLN A 109 18.34 13.51 -1.95
C GLN A 109 17.63 12.68 -3.03
N GLU A 110 17.09 11.52 -2.67
CA GLU A 110 16.40 10.64 -3.62
C GLU A 110 14.93 10.46 -3.23
N ILE A 111 14.05 10.60 -4.22
CA ILE A 111 12.61 10.37 -4.06
C ILE A 111 12.23 9.21 -4.95
N TYR A 112 11.48 8.27 -4.37
CA TYR A 112 10.94 7.12 -5.06
C TYR A 112 9.42 7.14 -5.03
N MET A 113 8.78 6.46 -5.98
CA MET A 113 7.33 6.30 -6.05
C MET A 113 6.95 4.83 -6.22
N HIS A 114 5.81 4.44 -5.66
CA HIS A 114 5.25 3.12 -5.89
C HIS A 114 4.47 3.05 -7.19
N CYS A 115 4.75 2.01 -7.99
CA CYS A 115 4.01 1.68 -9.19
C CYS A 115 2.88 0.67 -8.95
N ARG A 116 2.84 0.09 -7.73
CA ARG A 116 1.90 -0.94 -7.30
C ARG A 116 1.21 -0.51 -6.02
N VAL A 117 0.08 -1.14 -5.70
CA VAL A 117 -0.66 -0.86 -4.48
C VAL A 117 0.20 -1.23 -3.27
N VAL A 118 0.26 -0.32 -2.29
CA VAL A 118 1.06 -0.48 -1.07
C VAL A 118 0.19 -0.76 0.13
N PHE A 119 0.70 -1.54 1.08
CA PHE A 119 0.07 -1.69 2.38
C PHE A 119 -0.04 -0.35 3.11
N GLY A 120 -1.16 -0.12 3.78
CA GLY A 120 -1.40 1.10 4.58
C GLY A 120 -2.34 2.12 3.94
N VAL A 121 -2.76 1.92 2.67
CA VAL A 121 -3.79 2.75 2.02
C VAL A 121 -5.18 2.12 2.13
N ASN A 122 -6.20 2.93 2.44
CA ASN A 122 -7.59 2.49 2.63
C ASN A 122 -8.23 1.92 1.36
N SER A 123 -7.72 2.27 0.18
CA SER A 123 -8.25 1.76 -1.10
C SER A 123 -8.15 0.24 -1.26
N ILE A 124 -7.31 -0.43 -0.46
CA ILE A 124 -7.05 -1.87 -0.54
C ILE A 124 -8.31 -2.73 -0.36
N VAL A 125 -9.22 -2.33 0.53
CA VAL A 125 -10.45 -3.10 0.80
C VAL A 125 -11.44 -2.99 -0.38
N HIS A 126 -11.20 -2.09 -1.33
CA HIS A 126 -12.14 -1.74 -2.41
C HIS A 126 -11.72 -2.24 -3.80
N ILE A 127 -10.60 -2.97 -3.89
CA ILE A 127 -10.06 -3.50 -5.16
C ILE A 127 -10.37 -5.00 -5.35
N TYR A 128 -11.13 -5.58 -4.41
CA TYR A 128 -11.66 -6.94 -4.43
C TYR A 128 -13.17 -6.89 -4.32
#